data_AF-A0A7W0I7R6-F1
#
_entry.id   AF-A0A7W0I7R6-F1
#
_cell.length_a   1.000
_cell.length_b   1.000
_cell.length_c   1.000
_cell.angle_alpha   90.00
_cell.angle_beta   90.00
_cell.angle_gamma   90.00
#
_symmetry.space_group_name_H-M   'P 1'
#
loop_
_entity.id
_entity.type
_entity.pdbx_description
1 polymer ?
#
loop_
_entity_poly.entity_id
_entity_poly.type
_entity_poly.pdbx_seq_one_letter_code
_entity_poly.pdbx_strand_id
1 'polypeptide(L)'
;MASSNDDLLATIAAEREIYRTFYKFFRLVDTNQYEQLVECFTKDALIAYDVMPGPTQRFHGRDEFTAFMSAGRPGKRERTVAHVLGQTLIEWTDGRPHLQAYATVWHWSATRTVAGRHRPADWTVVGLVEDDFEQEDGRWLISRRYVAPVAGLVAAGNAPM
;
A
#
# COMPACT_ATOMS: atom_id res chain seq x y z
N MET A 1 -24.66 -31.72 1.87
CA MET A 1 -24.55 -30.88 0.66
C MET A 1 -24.84 -29.40 0.96
N ALA A 2 -24.38 -28.88 2.12
CA ALA A 2 -24.41 -27.46 2.45
C ALA A 2 -23.04 -26.77 2.27
N SER A 3 -21.96 -27.54 2.11
CA SER A 3 -20.58 -27.01 2.12
C SER A 3 -20.29 -26.04 0.98
N SER A 4 -20.79 -26.28 -0.23
CA SER A 4 -20.44 -25.42 -1.39
C SER A 4 -20.93 -23.97 -1.28
N ASN A 5 -22.05 -23.71 -0.60
CA ASN A 5 -22.56 -22.35 -0.44
C ASN A 5 -21.91 -21.65 0.77
N ASP A 6 -21.69 -22.39 1.85
CA ASP A 6 -21.01 -21.86 3.04
C ASP A 6 -19.55 -21.52 2.73
N ASP A 7 -18.86 -22.36 1.95
CA ASP A 7 -17.49 -22.12 1.47
C ASP A 7 -17.43 -20.88 0.57
N LEU A 8 -18.38 -20.74 -0.37
CA LEU A 8 -18.46 -19.56 -1.24
C LEU A 8 -18.73 -18.28 -0.45
N LEU A 9 -19.64 -18.33 0.53
CA LEU A 9 -19.91 -17.19 1.41
C LEU A 9 -18.69 -16.82 2.25
N ALA A 10 -17.95 -17.80 2.75
CA ALA A 10 -16.71 -17.59 3.47
C ALA A 10 -15.65 -16.92 2.60
N THR A 11 -15.47 -17.37 1.35
CA THR A 11 -14.56 -16.75 0.38
C THR A 11 -14.95 -15.30 0.08
N ILE A 12 -16.23 -15.01 -0.18
CA ILE A 12 -16.71 -13.65 -0.44
C ILE A 12 -16.50 -12.74 0.78
N ALA A 13 -16.76 -13.26 1.99
CA ALA A 13 -16.52 -12.53 3.22
C ALA A 13 -15.03 -12.21 3.42
N ALA A 14 -14.15 -13.19 3.18
CA ALA A 14 -12.71 -13.03 3.23
C ALA A 14 -12.21 -11.99 2.22
N GLU A 15 -12.61 -12.08 0.95
CA GLU A 15 -12.25 -11.12 -0.09
C GLU A 15 -12.70 -9.70 0.29
N ARG A 16 -13.92 -9.55 0.83
CA ARG A 16 -14.42 -8.24 1.25
C ARG A 16 -13.56 -7.64 2.37
N GLU A 17 -13.06 -8.47 3.27
CA GLU A 17 -12.15 -8.05 4.33
C GLU A 17 -10.76 -7.71 3.79
N ILE A 18 -10.21 -8.55 2.91
CA ILE A 18 -8.94 -8.32 2.21
C ILE A 18 -8.95 -6.98 1.49
N TYR A 19 -10.00 -6.69 0.71
CA TYR A 19 -10.17 -5.38 0.08
C TYR A 19 -10.18 -4.25 1.09
N ARG A 20 -10.88 -4.40 2.23
CA ARG A 20 -10.90 -3.37 3.28
C ARG A 20 -9.51 -3.13 3.85
N THR A 21 -8.76 -4.19 4.17
CA THR A 21 -7.38 -4.09 4.66
C THR A 21 -6.48 -3.40 3.63
N PHE A 22 -6.56 -3.82 2.37
CA PHE A 22 -5.80 -3.24 1.25
C PHE A 22 -6.09 -1.74 1.08
N TYR A 23 -7.35 -1.34 0.95
CA TYR A 23 -7.72 0.07 0.78
C TYR A 23 -7.46 0.91 2.04
N LYS A 24 -7.60 0.32 3.22
CA LYS A 24 -7.30 0.99 4.49
C LYS A 24 -5.84 1.40 4.55
N PHE A 25 -4.92 0.53 4.15
CA PHE A 25 -3.49 0.86 4.09
C PHE A 25 -3.26 2.17 3.32
N PHE A 26 -3.75 2.26 2.09
CA PHE A 26 -3.49 3.43 1.24
C PHE A 26 -4.15 4.69 1.78
N ARG A 27 -5.36 4.57 2.35
CA ARG A 27 -5.99 5.68 3.05
C ARG A 27 -5.14 6.17 4.22
N LEU A 28 -4.58 5.28 5.03
CA LEU A 28 -3.72 5.67 6.16
C LEU A 28 -2.46 6.39 5.69
N VAL A 29 -1.83 5.91 4.61
CA VAL A 29 -0.69 6.59 3.98
C VAL A 29 -1.06 7.96 3.45
N ASP A 30 -2.16 8.07 2.68
CA ASP A 30 -2.63 9.35 2.11
C ASP A 30 -3.01 10.39 3.18
N THR A 31 -3.35 9.92 4.39
CA THR A 31 -3.74 10.78 5.52
C THR A 31 -2.65 10.89 6.60
N ASN A 32 -1.44 10.41 6.34
CA ASN A 32 -0.29 10.44 7.26
C ASN A 32 -0.54 9.76 8.62
N GLN A 33 -1.47 8.81 8.71
CA GLN A 33 -1.76 8.04 9.93
C GLN A 33 -0.85 6.81 10.00
N TYR A 34 0.47 7.04 9.99
CA TYR A 34 1.46 5.99 9.84
C TYR A 34 1.49 5.03 11.02
N GLU A 35 1.22 5.52 12.23
CA GLU A 35 1.15 4.72 13.45
C GLU A 35 0.08 3.62 13.40
N GLN A 36 -0.96 3.80 12.59
CA GLN A 36 -2.06 2.84 12.41
C GLN A 36 -1.76 1.78 11.35
N LEU A 37 -0.61 1.85 10.66
CA LEU A 37 -0.26 0.88 9.61
C LEU A 37 -0.09 -0.53 10.16
N VAL A 38 0.26 -0.69 11.44
CA VAL A 38 0.32 -1.99 12.13
C VAL A 38 -1.01 -2.76 12.06
N GLU A 39 -2.14 -2.08 11.86
CA GLU A 39 -3.45 -2.71 11.76
C GLU A 39 -3.69 -3.40 10.41
N CYS A 40 -2.81 -3.19 9.42
CA CYS A 40 -2.96 -3.75 8.07
C CYS A 40 -2.09 -4.98 7.82
N PHE A 41 -1.10 -5.24 8.68
CA PHE A 41 -0.07 -6.25 8.47
C PHE A 41 -0.05 -7.28 9.61
N THR A 42 0.30 -8.53 9.27
CA THR A 42 0.67 -9.53 10.30
C THR A 42 1.92 -9.06 11.05
N LYS A 43 2.15 -9.58 12.26
CA LYS A 43 3.30 -9.18 13.10
C LYS A 43 4.63 -9.34 12.38
N ASP A 44 4.77 -10.42 11.63
CA ASP A 44 5.98 -10.88 10.92
C ASP A 44 5.99 -10.54 9.42
N ALA A 45 5.08 -9.66 8.98
CA ALA A 45 4.90 -9.37 7.56
C ALA A 45 6.21 -8.99 6.85
N LEU A 46 6.43 -9.56 5.67
CA LEU A 46 7.58 -9.24 4.82
C LEU A 46 7.22 -8.15 3.82
N ILE A 47 7.84 -6.98 3.94
CA ILE A 47 7.46 -5.80 3.17
C ILE A 47 8.66 -5.34 2.35
N ALA A 48 8.49 -5.23 1.04
CA ALA A 48 9.54 -4.85 0.10
C ALA A 48 9.08 -3.80 -0.90
N TYR A 49 9.88 -2.75 -1.07
CA TYR A 49 9.62 -1.65 -2.01
C TYR A 49 10.82 -1.46 -2.93
N ASP A 50 10.59 -1.66 -4.23
CA ASP A 50 11.55 -1.48 -5.32
C ASP A 50 11.24 -0.23 -6.16
N VAL A 51 10.69 0.80 -5.52
CA VAL A 51 10.21 2.04 -6.19
C VAL A 51 11.07 3.26 -5.90
N MET A 52 12.02 3.16 -4.96
CA MET A 52 12.91 4.25 -4.59
C MET A 52 14.27 4.08 -5.29
N PRO A 53 14.96 5.16 -5.67
CA PRO A 53 16.34 5.05 -6.15
C PRO A 53 17.23 4.35 -5.13
N GLY A 54 18.02 3.37 -5.58
CA GLY A 54 18.92 2.59 -4.73
C GLY A 54 18.47 1.13 -4.59
N PRO A 55 18.98 0.41 -3.58
CA PRO A 55 18.59 -0.98 -3.35
C PRO A 55 17.15 -1.08 -2.87
N THR A 56 16.50 -2.20 -3.19
CA THR A 56 15.18 -2.56 -2.69
C THR A 56 15.14 -2.44 -1.17
N GLN A 57 14.19 -1.63 -0.67
CA GLN A 57 13.97 -1.49 0.78
C GLN A 57 13.18 -2.69 1.27
N ARG A 58 13.62 -3.31 2.36
CA ARG A 58 13.01 -4.49 2.96
C ARG A 58 12.81 -4.25 4.44
N PHE A 59 11.68 -4.72 4.95
CA PHE A 59 11.30 -4.65 6.35
C PHE A 59 10.79 -6.02 6.80
N HIS A 60 11.18 -6.41 8.00
CA HIS A 60 10.87 -7.69 8.63
C HIS A 60 9.92 -7.47 9.80
N GLY A 61 8.63 -7.41 9.48
CA GLY A 61 7.56 -7.17 10.42
C GLY A 61 6.99 -5.76 10.34
N ARG A 62 5.75 -5.65 10.78
CA ARG A 62 4.95 -4.42 10.68
C ARG A 62 5.51 -3.26 11.50
N ASP A 63 6.18 -3.56 12.62
CA ASP A 63 6.70 -2.55 13.53
C ASP A 63 7.90 -1.83 12.92
N GLU A 64 8.81 -2.57 12.25
CA GLU A 64 9.95 -1.99 11.54
C GLU A 64 9.48 -1.05 10.42
N PHE A 65 8.53 -1.51 9.61
CA PHE A 65 7.96 -0.72 8.53
C PHE A 65 7.21 0.52 9.04
N THR A 66 6.41 0.36 10.10
CA THR A 66 5.67 1.49 10.71
C THR A 66 6.62 2.52 11.29
N ALA A 67 7.67 2.08 11.98
CA ALA A 67 8.71 2.96 12.51
C ALA A 67 9.40 3.73 11.38
N PHE A 68 9.75 3.07 10.27
CA PHE A 68 10.33 3.73 9.10
C PHE A 68 9.41 4.81 8.50
N MET A 69 8.13 4.49 8.29
CA MET A 69 7.15 5.44 7.75
C MET A 69 6.94 6.63 8.70
N SER A 70 6.92 6.37 10.00
CA SER A 70 6.72 7.38 11.05
C SER A 70 7.97 8.24 11.29
N ALA A 71 9.16 7.73 10.98
CA ALA A 71 10.43 8.45 11.09
C ALA A 71 10.62 9.57 10.04
N GLY A 72 9.60 9.83 9.20
CA GLY A 72 9.54 10.96 8.30
C GLY A 72 10.05 12.26 8.95
N ARG A 73 11.04 12.89 8.30
CA ARG A 73 11.94 13.87 8.94
C ARG A 73 11.21 15.11 9.48
N PRO A 74 11.42 15.51 10.75
CA PRO A 74 11.07 16.84 11.23
C PRO A 74 11.70 17.91 10.33
N GLY A 75 10.89 18.81 9.77
CA GLY A 75 11.36 19.96 8.98
C GLY A 75 11.47 19.76 7.47
N LYS A 76 11.19 18.58 6.91
CA LYS A 76 10.84 18.47 5.48
C LYS A 76 9.33 18.66 5.38
N ARG A 77 8.87 19.63 4.56
CA ARG A 77 7.44 19.81 4.24
C ARG A 77 6.79 18.45 4.03
N GLU A 78 5.71 18.18 4.76
CA GLU A 78 4.94 16.95 4.65
C GLU A 78 4.65 16.69 3.18
N ARG A 79 5.24 15.60 2.65
CA ARG A 79 5.02 15.21 1.26
C ARG A 79 3.61 14.65 1.21
N THR A 80 2.69 15.37 0.58
CA THR A 80 1.34 14.87 0.35
C THR A 80 1.38 13.88 -0.80
N VAL A 81 0.70 12.75 -0.62
CA VAL A 81 0.50 11.76 -1.67
C VAL A 81 -0.98 11.49 -1.85
N ALA A 82 -1.35 10.99 -3.03
CA ALA A 82 -2.67 10.46 -3.30
C ALA A 82 -2.52 9.18 -4.12
N HIS A 83 -3.00 8.06 -3.58
CA HIS A 83 -3.00 6.78 -4.28
C HIS A 83 -4.33 6.57 -5.01
N VAL A 84 -4.25 6.34 -6.32
CA VAL A 84 -5.37 5.90 -7.15
C VAL A 84 -5.12 4.45 -7.51
N LEU A 85 -5.94 3.56 -6.95
CA LEU A 85 -5.80 2.12 -7.12
C LEU A 85 -6.76 1.63 -8.20
N GLY A 86 -6.28 0.73 -9.06
CA GLY A 86 -7.05 0.18 -10.15
C GLY A 86 -6.69 -1.26 -10.45
N GLN A 87 -7.58 -1.94 -11.19
CA GLN A 87 -7.40 -3.33 -11.63
C GLN A 87 -7.02 -4.26 -10.47
N THR A 88 -7.64 -4.04 -9.29
CA THR A 88 -7.42 -4.88 -8.13
C THR A 88 -8.09 -6.23 -8.33
N LEU A 89 -7.31 -7.30 -8.24
CA LEU A 89 -7.76 -8.67 -8.42
C LEU A 89 -7.29 -9.50 -7.22
N ILE A 90 -8.16 -10.38 -6.71
CA ILE A 90 -7.80 -11.40 -5.73
C ILE A 90 -7.88 -12.75 -6.45
N GLU A 91 -6.81 -13.53 -6.35
CA GLU A 91 -6.74 -14.90 -6.82
C GLU A 91 -6.47 -15.82 -5.63
N TRP A 92 -7.15 -16.98 -5.61
CA TRP A 92 -6.98 -17.97 -4.56
C TRP A 92 -6.22 -19.17 -5.11
N THR A 93 -5.11 -19.51 -4.48
CA THR A 93 -4.35 -20.74 -4.76
C THR A 93 -4.20 -21.52 -3.46
N ASP A 94 -4.67 -22.77 -3.43
CA ASP A 94 -4.59 -23.64 -2.25
C ASP A 94 -5.08 -22.99 -0.94
N GLY A 95 -6.18 -22.23 -1.03
CA GLY A 95 -6.78 -21.52 0.11
C GLY A 95 -6.01 -20.27 0.56
N ARG A 96 -4.99 -19.85 -0.19
CA ARG A 96 -4.21 -18.64 0.07
C ARG A 96 -4.60 -17.54 -0.92
N PRO A 97 -5.08 -16.39 -0.44
CA PRO A 97 -5.40 -15.25 -1.29
C PRO A 97 -4.13 -14.47 -1.65
N HIS A 98 -4.01 -14.16 -2.93
CA HIS A 98 -3.02 -13.27 -3.50
C HIS A 98 -3.75 -12.10 -4.17
N LEU A 99 -3.36 -10.87 -3.86
CA LEU A 99 -3.92 -9.66 -4.45
C LEU A 99 -2.87 -8.98 -5.32
N GLN A 100 -3.28 -8.62 -6.53
CA GLN A 100 -2.50 -7.73 -7.40
C GLN A 100 -3.31 -6.47 -7.69
N ALA A 101 -2.63 -5.33 -7.76
CA ALA A 101 -3.24 -4.06 -8.11
C ALA A 101 -2.25 -3.11 -8.76
N TYR A 102 -2.76 -2.26 -9.64
CA TYR A 102 -2.02 -1.11 -10.13
C TYR A 102 -2.27 0.08 -9.20
N ALA A 103 -1.20 0.76 -8.81
CA ALA A 103 -1.26 1.99 -8.03
C ALA A 103 -0.67 3.13 -8.85
N THR A 104 -1.50 4.13 -9.18
CA THR A 104 -1.01 5.43 -9.65
C THR A 104 -0.88 6.34 -8.44
N VAL A 105 0.33 6.83 -8.18
CA VAL A 105 0.59 7.69 -7.01
C VAL A 105 0.98 9.08 -7.47
N TRP A 106 0.31 10.08 -6.93
CA TRP A 106 0.59 11.48 -7.18
C TRP A 106 1.33 12.06 -5.99
N HIS A 107 2.42 12.81 -6.22
CA HIS A 107 3.28 13.32 -5.16
C HIS A 107 3.38 14.85 -5.19
N TRP A 108 3.24 15.47 -4.03
CA TRP A 108 3.44 16.91 -3.81
C TRP A 108 4.46 17.16 -2.71
N SER A 109 5.51 17.91 -3.03
CA SER A 109 6.41 18.57 -2.08
C SER A 109 5.75 19.75 -1.37
N ALA A 110 4.73 20.34 -2.00
CA ALA A 110 3.82 21.32 -1.40
C ALA A 110 2.50 21.36 -2.19
N THR A 111 1.37 21.40 -1.48
CA THR A 111 0.03 21.47 -2.10
C THR A 111 -0.39 22.90 -2.46
N ARG A 112 0.33 23.90 -1.95
CA ARG A 112 0.04 25.33 -2.12
C ARG A 112 1.25 26.13 -2.60
N THR A 113 1.01 27.21 -3.36
CA THR A 113 2.02 28.24 -3.68
C THR A 113 2.26 29.14 -2.47
N VAL A 114 3.30 29.97 -2.51
CA VAL A 114 3.53 31.02 -1.49
C VAL A 114 2.31 31.96 -1.37
N ALA A 115 1.62 32.21 -2.49
CA ALA A 115 0.38 32.99 -2.53
C ALA A 115 -0.89 32.18 -2.17
N GLY A 116 -0.75 30.96 -1.62
CA GLY A 116 -1.87 30.13 -1.14
C GLY A 116 -2.70 29.43 -2.23
N ARG A 117 -2.33 29.51 -3.51
CA ARG A 117 -3.05 28.84 -4.61
C ARG A 117 -2.75 27.35 -4.65
N HIS A 118 -3.69 26.53 -5.11
CA HIS A 118 -3.43 25.10 -5.37
C HIS A 118 -2.30 24.93 -6.38
N ARG A 119 -1.49 23.88 -6.18
CA ARG A 119 -0.41 23.50 -7.08
C ARG A 119 -0.68 22.15 -7.75
N PRO A 120 -0.19 21.94 -8.99
CA PRO A 120 -0.14 20.61 -9.58
C PRO A 120 0.81 19.70 -8.78
N ALA A 121 0.65 18.38 -8.97
CA ALA A 121 1.61 17.40 -8.47
C ALA A 121 3.00 17.65 -9.07
N ASP A 122 4.05 17.35 -8.32
CA ASP A 122 5.42 17.50 -8.80
C ASP A 122 5.83 16.32 -9.70
N TRP A 123 5.34 15.11 -9.39
CA TRP A 123 5.55 13.90 -10.18
C TRP A 123 4.52 12.81 -9.86
N THR A 124 4.43 11.81 -10.74
CA THR A 124 3.58 10.63 -10.57
C THR A 124 4.28 9.35 -10.99
N VAL A 125 3.91 8.24 -10.35
CA VAL A 125 4.39 6.88 -10.65
C VAL A 125 3.25 5.93 -10.87
N VAL A 126 3.53 4.87 -11.62
CA VAL A 126 2.64 3.71 -11.74
C VAL A 126 3.40 2.49 -11.24
N GLY A 127 2.93 1.92 -10.14
CA GLY A 127 3.48 0.72 -9.51
C GLY A 127 2.52 -0.47 -9.59
N LEU A 128 3.08 -1.66 -9.56
CA LEU A 128 2.39 -2.90 -9.27
C LEU A 128 2.54 -3.19 -7.78
N VAL A 129 1.42 -3.44 -7.12
CA VAL A 129 1.35 -3.87 -5.72
C VAL A 129 0.93 -5.32 -5.72
N GLU A 130 1.70 -6.15 -5.05
CA GLU A 130 1.46 -7.58 -4.88
C GLU A 130 1.44 -7.91 -3.40
N ASP A 131 0.28 -8.34 -2.89
CA ASP A 131 0.07 -8.65 -1.49
C ASP A 131 -0.38 -10.10 -1.30
N ASP A 132 0.21 -10.79 -0.33
CA ASP A 132 -0.32 -12.04 0.19
C ASP A 132 -1.00 -11.76 1.54
N PHE A 133 -2.07 -12.49 1.86
CA PHE A 133 -2.79 -12.31 3.12
C PHE A 133 -2.87 -13.60 3.94
N GLU A 134 -2.86 -13.43 5.25
CA GLU A 134 -3.07 -14.49 6.23
C GLU A 134 -4.05 -14.05 7.31
N GLN A 135 -4.68 -15.03 7.95
CA GLN A 135 -5.52 -14.76 9.11
C GLN A 135 -4.66 -14.60 10.37
N GLU A 136 -4.76 -13.45 11.02
CA GLU A 136 -4.20 -13.19 12.34
C GLU A 136 -5.32 -12.62 13.23
N ASP A 137 -5.57 -13.27 14.38
CA ASP A 137 -6.59 -12.87 15.34
C ASP A 137 -8.00 -12.69 14.71
N GLY A 138 -8.35 -13.60 13.79
CA GLY A 138 -9.65 -13.61 13.10
C GLY A 138 -9.81 -12.53 12.03
N ARG A 139 -8.72 -11.87 11.62
CA ARG A 139 -8.71 -10.84 10.58
C ARG A 139 -7.78 -11.20 9.43
N TRP A 140 -8.15 -10.82 8.22
CA TRP A 140 -7.28 -10.95 7.04
C TRP A 140 -6.33 -9.77 6.94
N LEU A 141 -5.05 -10.02 7.22
CA LEU A 141 -3.98 -9.02 7.23
C LEU A 141 -2.94 -9.35 6.15
N ILE A 142 -2.22 -8.32 5.69
CA ILE A 142 -1.15 -8.47 4.71
C ILE A 142 0.04 -9.18 5.39
N SER A 143 0.41 -10.35 4.90
CA SER A 143 1.58 -11.11 5.38
C SER A 143 2.81 -10.89 4.52
N ARG A 144 2.63 -10.55 3.25
CA ARG A 144 3.70 -10.10 2.36
C ARG A 144 3.22 -8.94 1.52
N ARG A 145 4.06 -7.93 1.34
CA ARG A 145 3.88 -6.89 0.34
C ARG A 145 5.13 -6.74 -0.51
N TYR A 146 4.95 -6.72 -1.82
CA TYR A 146 5.96 -6.28 -2.77
C TYR A 146 5.40 -5.17 -3.65
N VAL A 147 6.17 -4.10 -3.80
CA VAL A 147 5.81 -2.98 -4.68
C VAL A 147 6.96 -2.71 -5.63
N ALA A 148 6.66 -2.72 -6.93
CA ALA A 148 7.63 -2.47 -7.99
C ALA A 148 7.06 -1.50 -9.04
N PRO A 149 7.91 -0.76 -9.77
CA PRO A 149 7.46 0.03 -10.91
C PRO A 149 6.91 -0.88 -12.02
N VAL A 150 5.81 -0.47 -12.65
CA VAL A 150 5.32 -1.15 -13.87
C VAL A 150 6.21 -0.82 -15.06
N ALA A 151 6.64 0.44 -15.16
CA ALA A 151 7.55 0.92 -16.19
C ALA A 151 8.21 2.24 -15.73
N GLY A 152 9.54 2.26 -15.70
CA GLY A 152 10.32 3.42 -15.24
C GLY A 152 10.04 3.80 -13.78
N LEU A 153 10.83 4.73 -13.24
CA LEU A 153 10.63 5.22 -11.87
C LEU A 153 9.63 6.39 -11.79
N VAL A 154 9.34 7.06 -12.90
CA VAL A 154 8.44 8.21 -13.00
C VAL A 154 7.66 8.12 -14.30
N ALA A 155 6.35 8.26 -14.22
CA ALA A 155 5.47 8.32 -15.40
C ALA A 155 5.33 9.76 -15.93
N ALA A 156 5.30 10.76 -15.05
CA ALA A 156 5.42 12.17 -15.41
C ALA A 156 6.03 13.01 -14.27
N GLY A 157 6.76 14.07 -14.60
CA GLY A 157 7.45 14.94 -13.64
C GLY A 157 8.92 14.55 -13.40
N ASN A 158 9.53 15.10 -12.35
CA ASN A 158 10.90 14.75 -11.95
C ASN A 158 10.89 14.11 -10.56
N ALA A 159 11.60 12.99 -10.40
CA ALA A 159 11.85 12.43 -9.08
C ALA A 159 12.60 13.45 -8.20
N PRO A 160 12.42 13.42 -6.88
CA PRO A 160 13.26 14.21 -5.98
C PRO A 160 14.73 13.86 -6.22
N MET A 161 15.57 14.88 -6.42
CA MET A 161 17.04 14.71 -6.40
C MET A 161 17.53 14.28 -5.02
#